data_AF-A0A1I8ASB5-F1
#
_entry.id   AF-A0A1I8ASB5-F1
#
_cell.length_a   1.000
_cell.length_b   1.000
_cell.length_c   1.000
_cell.angle_alpha   90.00
_cell.angle_beta   90.00
_cell.angle_gamma   90.00
#
_symmetry.space_group_name_H-M   'P 1'
#
loop_
_entity.id
_entity.type
_entity.pdbx_description
1 polymer ?
#
loop_
_entity_poly.entity_id
_entity_poly.type
_entity_poly.pdbx_seq_one_letter_code
_entity_poly.pdbx_strand_id
1 'polypeptide(L)'
;MANPFDNTDDLTGCRSTGPIKSYTYTNNRSVEDDVNFYEQEIERYMQESLDSTQRSRQQLEASEQIGVATAQDLLAQREKLQNAERNLDEIDRTTQQTQRNLNSLKSVFTGFFKNKFSRKPREPEDVPSMPASESERNLSSTVDKLSSQTATAASSSGARTLNEQSRNAIKGTRWEAMDNEIDENLDAMTANLARLKNLGNALGEEVEDQNRMLDRIQVKADKNDITVRHQDNQMKRLLGYKGVPDKAEDTAGLQRKK
;
A
#
# COMPACT_ATOMS: atom_id res chain seq x y z
N MET A 1 1.16 -30.29 9.34
CA MET A 1 0.05 -29.46 8.85
C MET A 1 -0.59 -30.24 7.72
N ALA A 2 -1.74 -30.88 7.99
CA ALA A 2 -2.46 -31.68 7.00
C ALA A 2 -3.49 -30.78 6.29
N ASN A 3 -3.56 -30.91 4.97
CA ASN A 3 -4.36 -30.10 4.07
C ASN A 3 -5.85 -30.49 4.21
N PRO A 4 -6.78 -29.57 4.47
CA PRO A 4 -8.16 -29.89 4.87
C PRO A 4 -9.10 -30.28 3.71
N PHE A 5 -8.59 -30.58 2.52
CA PHE A 5 -9.38 -30.88 1.32
C PHE A 5 -9.13 -32.27 0.72
N ASP A 6 -8.39 -33.14 1.40
CA ASP A 6 -7.94 -34.44 0.86
C ASP A 6 -8.81 -35.65 1.26
N ASN A 7 -10.07 -35.43 1.68
CA ASN A 7 -11.02 -36.51 1.94
C ASN A 7 -12.09 -36.56 0.84
N THR A 8 -11.68 -36.93 -0.37
CA THR A 8 -12.61 -37.33 -1.45
C THR A 8 -12.46 -38.83 -1.70
N ASP A 9 -12.89 -39.65 -0.75
CA ASP A 9 -13.12 -41.09 -0.94
C ASP A 9 -13.96 -41.62 0.22
N ASP A 10 -15.28 -41.40 0.20
CA ASP A 10 -16.24 -42.41 0.69
C ASP A 10 -17.68 -42.11 0.20
N LEU A 11 -17.92 -42.39 -1.07
CA LEU A 11 -19.24 -42.29 -1.71
C LEU A 11 -20.00 -43.62 -1.60
N THR A 12 -19.99 -44.29 -0.44
CA THR A 12 -20.80 -45.49 -0.21
C THR A 12 -21.03 -45.76 1.28
N GLY A 13 -22.04 -45.14 1.90
CA GLY A 13 -22.48 -45.62 3.21
C GLY A 13 -23.23 -44.63 4.09
N CYS A 14 -24.44 -44.23 3.71
CA CYS A 14 -25.41 -43.69 4.67
C CYS A 14 -26.83 -44.15 4.31
N ARG A 15 -27.12 -45.43 4.57
CA ARG A 15 -28.49 -45.85 4.90
C ARG A 15 -28.82 -45.26 6.27
N SER A 16 -29.33 -44.04 6.29
CA SER A 16 -29.90 -43.45 7.51
C SER A 16 -31.23 -44.15 7.80
N THR A 17 -31.19 -45.11 8.72
CA THR A 17 -32.34 -45.72 9.39
C THR A 17 -32.86 -44.78 10.48
N GLY A 18 -33.25 -43.57 10.10
CA GLY A 18 -33.99 -42.65 10.95
C GLY A 18 -35.44 -42.54 10.45
N PRO A 19 -36.43 -42.31 11.33
CA PRO A 19 -37.78 -42.01 10.87
C PRO A 19 -37.72 -40.78 9.96
N ILE A 20 -38.20 -40.93 8.73
CA ILE A 20 -38.46 -39.82 7.81
C ILE A 20 -39.41 -38.88 8.56
N LYS A 21 -38.99 -37.62 8.76
CA LYS A 21 -39.86 -36.59 9.34
C LYS A 21 -41.03 -36.36 8.39
N SER A 22 -42.14 -37.06 8.62
CA SER A 22 -43.40 -36.85 7.93
C SER A 22 -44.06 -35.59 8.49
N TYR A 23 -44.40 -34.65 7.62
CA TYR A 23 -45.29 -33.53 7.95
C TYR A 23 -46.72 -34.07 8.10
N THR A 24 -47.00 -34.65 9.26
CA THR A 24 -48.37 -34.83 9.74
C THR A 24 -48.63 -33.77 10.79
N TYR A 25 -49.33 -32.71 10.38
CA TYR A 25 -49.87 -31.67 11.26
C TYR A 25 -50.84 -32.32 12.26
N THR A 26 -50.39 -32.52 13.50
CA THR A 26 -51.29 -32.75 14.63
C THR A 26 -51.73 -31.39 15.15
N ASN A 27 -52.96 -31.06 14.77
CA ASN A 27 -53.81 -29.97 15.20
C ASN A 27 -53.75 -29.71 16.72
N ASN A 28 -53.19 -28.57 17.15
CA ASN A 28 -53.71 -27.61 18.17
C ASN A 28 -52.64 -26.56 18.58
N ARG A 29 -51.99 -25.92 17.61
CA ARG A 29 -51.42 -24.56 17.79
C ARG A 29 -52.22 -23.65 16.87
N SER A 30 -52.60 -22.47 17.34
CA SER A 30 -53.35 -21.57 16.48
C SER A 30 -52.45 -21.17 15.33
N VAL A 31 -52.98 -21.15 14.10
CA VAL A 31 -52.25 -20.63 12.93
C VAL A 31 -51.73 -19.22 13.20
N GLU A 32 -52.42 -18.46 14.04
CA GLU A 32 -52.01 -17.15 14.54
C GLU A 32 -50.71 -17.21 15.37
N ASP A 33 -50.48 -18.24 16.19
CA ASP A 33 -49.26 -18.39 16.99
C ASP A 33 -48.05 -18.63 16.09
N ASP A 34 -48.21 -19.46 15.05
CA ASP A 34 -47.14 -19.74 14.09
C ASP A 34 -46.83 -18.49 13.24
N VAL A 35 -47.86 -17.74 12.80
CA VAL A 35 -47.67 -16.46 12.07
C VAL A 35 -46.92 -15.45 12.93
N ASN A 36 -47.34 -15.22 14.17
CA ASN A 36 -46.67 -14.29 15.09
C ASN A 36 -45.21 -14.69 15.34
N PHE A 37 -44.93 -15.99 15.46
CA PHE A 37 -43.57 -16.50 15.61
C PHE A 37 -42.70 -16.17 14.38
N TYR A 38 -43.21 -16.39 13.17
CA TYR A 38 -42.47 -16.08 11.94
C TYR A 38 -42.27 -14.57 11.74
N GLU A 39 -43.26 -13.74 12.07
CA GLU A 39 -43.12 -12.28 12.03
C GLU A 39 -42.01 -11.78 12.94
N GLN A 40 -41.96 -12.29 14.17
CA GLN A 40 -40.90 -11.93 15.13
C GLN A 40 -39.53 -12.39 14.66
N GLU A 41 -39.43 -13.57 14.06
CA GLU A 41 -38.17 -14.09 13.54
C GLU A 41 -37.67 -13.29 12.33
N ILE A 42 -38.56 -12.91 11.40
CA ILE A 42 -38.22 -12.03 10.28
C ILE A 42 -37.72 -10.69 10.79
N GLU A 43 -38.43 -10.06 11.73
CA GLU A 43 -38.03 -8.78 12.30
C GLU A 43 -36.66 -8.85 12.98
N ARG A 44 -36.40 -9.94 13.73
CA ARG A 44 -35.09 -10.19 14.34
C ARG A 44 -33.97 -10.24 13.30
N TYR A 45 -34.15 -10.99 12.22
CA TYR A 45 -33.15 -11.11 11.15
C TYR A 45 -32.92 -9.80 10.39
N MET A 46 -33.99 -9.05 10.11
CA MET A 46 -33.89 -7.75 9.44
C MET A 46 -33.13 -6.74 10.31
N GLN A 47 -33.44 -6.69 11.60
CA GLN A 47 -32.75 -5.80 12.54
C GLN A 47 -31.27 -6.19 12.69
N GLU A 48 -30.97 -7.48 12.80
CA GLU A 48 -29.59 -7.98 12.85
C GLU A 48 -28.80 -7.63 11.57
N SER A 49 -29.45 -7.74 10.41
CA SER A 49 -28.85 -7.38 9.11
C SER A 49 -28.61 -5.88 9.00
N LEU A 50 -29.53 -5.05 9.48
CA LEU A 50 -29.38 -3.60 9.50
C LEU A 50 -28.20 -3.18 10.39
N ASP A 51 -28.15 -3.68 11.63
CA ASP A 51 -27.05 -3.43 12.55
C ASP A 51 -25.69 -3.86 11.95
N SER A 52 -25.67 -5.02 11.29
CA SER A 52 -24.47 -5.57 10.65
C SER A 52 -23.99 -4.69 9.49
N THR A 53 -24.90 -4.28 8.59
CA THR A 53 -24.56 -3.41 7.45
C THR A 53 -24.12 -2.02 7.92
N GLN A 54 -24.75 -1.46 8.95
CA GLN A 54 -24.36 -0.18 9.53
C GLN A 54 -22.94 -0.24 10.13
N ARG A 55 -22.63 -1.28 10.91
CA ARG A 55 -21.28 -1.48 11.47
C ARG A 55 -20.25 -1.65 10.35
N SER A 56 -20.58 -2.43 9.33
CA SER A 56 -19.70 -2.68 8.19
C SER A 56 -19.41 -1.38 7.42
N ARG A 57 -20.43 -0.56 7.17
CA ARG A 57 -20.28 0.75 6.54
C ARG A 57 -19.34 1.66 7.33
N GLN A 58 -19.53 1.75 8.64
CA GLN A 58 -18.66 2.54 9.52
C GLN A 58 -17.20 2.05 9.48
N GLN A 59 -16.98 0.73 9.48
CA GLN A 59 -15.64 0.16 9.36
C GLN A 59 -14.98 0.46 8.02
N LEU A 60 -15.74 0.44 6.92
CA LEU A 60 -15.23 0.80 5.60
C LEU A 60 -14.85 2.28 5.52
N GLU A 61 -15.68 3.17 6.07
CA GLU A 61 -15.37 4.61 6.14
C GLU A 61 -14.12 4.89 6.97
N ALA A 62 -13.97 4.21 8.12
CA ALA A 62 -12.76 4.30 8.93
C ALA A 62 -11.52 3.78 8.17
N SER A 63 -11.67 2.67 7.44
CA SER A 63 -10.59 2.12 6.62
C SER A 63 -10.18 3.06 5.49
N GLU A 64 -11.15 3.75 4.88
CA GLU A 64 -10.94 4.74 3.83
C GLU A 64 -10.11 5.91 4.37
N GLN A 65 -10.48 6.44 5.54
CA GLN A 65 -9.73 7.52 6.19
C GLN A 65 -8.28 7.12 6.51
N ILE A 66 -8.08 5.91 7.05
CA ILE A 66 -6.73 5.38 7.33
C ILE A 66 -5.93 5.22 6.02
N GLY A 67 -6.57 4.74 4.96
CA GLY A 67 -5.95 4.60 3.64
C GLY A 67 -5.53 5.95 3.05
N VAL A 68 -6.36 6.99 3.19
CA VAL A 68 -6.04 8.36 2.75
C VAL A 68 -4.82 8.90 3.51
N ALA A 69 -4.82 8.77 4.84
CA ALA A 69 -3.67 9.21 5.65
C ALA A 69 -2.40 8.47 5.24
N THR A 70 -2.50 7.15 5.02
CA THR A 70 -1.38 6.33 4.54
C THR A 70 -0.87 6.78 3.17
N ALA A 71 -1.77 7.13 2.25
CA ALA A 71 -1.41 7.65 0.94
C ALA A 71 -0.65 8.98 1.04
N GLN A 72 -1.11 9.89 1.91
CA GLN A 72 -0.43 11.16 2.17
C GLN A 72 0.99 10.94 2.74
N ASP A 73 1.13 10.01 3.68
CA ASP A 73 2.43 9.64 4.24
C ASP A 73 3.37 9.07 3.17
N LEU A 74 2.87 8.23 2.26
CA LEU A 74 3.68 7.71 1.15
C LEU A 74 4.12 8.82 0.19
N LEU A 75 3.25 9.77 -0.15
CA LEU A 75 3.62 10.92 -0.99
C LEU A 75 4.72 11.76 -0.32
N ALA A 76 4.60 12.03 0.99
CA ALA A 76 5.61 12.75 1.74
C ALA A 76 6.94 11.97 1.86
N GLN A 77 6.88 10.64 2.01
CA GLN A 77 8.06 9.78 2.00
C GLN A 77 8.74 9.80 0.64
N ARG A 78 7.98 9.76 -0.46
CA ARG A 78 8.50 9.85 -1.81
C ARG A 78 9.30 11.13 -2.03
N GLU A 79 8.80 12.27 -1.59
CA GLU A 79 9.52 13.55 -1.71
C GLU A 79 10.90 13.48 -1.02
N LYS A 80 10.95 12.88 0.17
CA LYS A 80 12.23 12.68 0.90
C LYS A 80 13.19 11.78 0.13
N LEU A 81 12.70 10.70 -0.46
CA LEU A 81 13.52 9.80 -1.28
C LEU A 81 14.04 10.51 -2.53
N GLN A 82 13.21 11.31 -3.21
CA GLN A 82 13.63 12.11 -4.36
C GLN A 82 14.72 13.12 -3.98
N ASN A 83 14.56 13.80 -2.83
CA ASN A 83 15.56 14.72 -2.31
C ASN A 83 16.87 13.99 -1.98
N ALA A 84 16.80 12.80 -1.36
CA ALA A 84 17.96 11.98 -1.09
C ALA A 84 18.68 11.55 -2.39
N GLU A 85 17.93 11.12 -3.41
CA GLU A 85 18.50 10.75 -4.72
C GLU A 85 19.21 11.95 -5.38
N ARG A 86 18.59 13.15 -5.38
CA ARG A 86 19.21 14.37 -5.92
C ARG A 86 20.48 14.76 -5.17
N ASN A 87 20.47 14.68 -3.84
CA ASN A 87 21.66 14.98 -3.03
C ASN A 87 22.80 14.00 -3.34
N LEU A 88 22.50 12.73 -3.55
CA LEU A 88 23.51 11.74 -3.97
C LEU A 88 24.06 12.04 -5.37
N ASP A 89 23.23 12.48 -6.31
CA ASP A 89 23.69 12.87 -7.64
C ASP A 89 24.58 14.13 -7.59
N GLU A 90 24.25 15.09 -6.72
CA GLU A 90 25.08 16.28 -6.48
C GLU A 90 26.44 15.92 -5.85
N ILE A 91 26.46 14.98 -4.90
CA ILE A 91 27.69 14.46 -4.31
C ILE A 91 28.55 13.82 -5.41
N ASP A 92 28.00 12.95 -6.26
CA ASP A 92 28.76 12.30 -7.34
C ASP A 92 29.40 13.35 -8.28
N ARG A 93 28.64 14.38 -8.67
CA ARG A 93 29.13 15.50 -9.50
C ARG A 93 30.24 16.29 -8.80
N THR A 94 30.05 16.62 -7.52
CA THR A 94 31.03 17.34 -6.70
C THR A 94 32.30 16.54 -6.54
N THR A 95 32.18 15.26 -6.21
CA THR A 95 33.27 14.30 -6.11
C THR A 95 34.02 14.18 -7.45
N GLN A 96 33.36 14.13 -8.60
CA GLN A 96 34.03 14.14 -9.90
C GLN A 96 34.85 15.44 -10.12
N GLN A 97 34.32 16.60 -9.75
CA GLN A 97 35.04 17.87 -9.83
C GLN A 97 36.23 17.90 -8.86
N THR A 98 36.05 17.45 -7.63
CA THR A 98 37.11 17.29 -6.62
C THR A 98 38.22 16.40 -7.15
N GLN A 99 37.90 15.28 -7.82
CA GLN A 99 38.93 14.40 -8.40
C GLN A 99 39.79 15.13 -9.44
N ARG A 100 39.17 15.92 -10.33
CA ARG A 100 39.90 16.71 -11.33
C ARG A 100 40.81 17.74 -10.66
N ASN A 101 40.33 18.39 -9.60
CA ASN A 101 41.11 19.35 -8.83
C ASN A 101 42.28 18.68 -8.10
N LEU A 102 42.07 17.55 -7.41
CA LEU A 102 43.13 16.78 -6.74
C LEU A 102 44.20 16.30 -7.74
N ASN A 103 43.79 15.83 -8.92
CA ASN A 103 44.70 15.45 -9.99
C ASN A 103 45.55 16.64 -10.47
N SER A 104 44.95 17.84 -10.57
CA SER A 104 45.67 19.07 -10.92
C SER A 104 46.67 19.49 -9.83
N LEU A 105 46.32 19.37 -8.54
CA LEU A 105 47.19 19.74 -7.42
C LEU A 105 48.41 18.81 -7.29
N LYS A 106 48.23 17.50 -7.53
CA LYS A 106 49.35 16.54 -7.61
C LYS A 106 50.35 16.94 -8.69
N SER A 107 49.87 17.47 -9.82
CA SER A 107 50.73 17.85 -10.95
C SER A 107 51.58 19.10 -10.67
N VAL A 108 51.09 20.04 -9.84
CA VAL A 108 51.83 21.26 -9.48
C VAL A 108 52.92 20.98 -8.44
N PHE A 109 52.66 20.10 -7.46
CA PHE A 109 53.65 19.75 -6.42
C PHE A 109 54.78 18.84 -6.91
N THR A 110 54.60 18.15 -8.04
CA THR A 110 55.57 17.14 -8.54
C THR A 110 56.37 17.61 -9.78
N GLY A 111 56.10 18.80 -10.35
CA GLY A 111 56.81 19.22 -11.56
C GLY A 111 56.51 20.63 -12.05
N PHE A 112 57.34 21.59 -11.65
CA PHE A 112 57.41 22.96 -12.18
C PHE A 112 57.99 23.04 -13.61
N PHE A 113 57.61 22.17 -14.55
CA PHE A 113 57.92 22.37 -15.97
C PHE A 113 56.76 22.00 -16.90
N LYS A 114 56.21 23.04 -17.51
CA LYS A 114 55.55 23.08 -18.83
C LYS A 114 54.29 22.21 -19.02
N ASN A 115 53.11 22.79 -18.81
CA ASN A 115 52.06 22.68 -19.83
C ASN A 115 51.05 23.84 -19.79
N LYS A 116 51.16 24.78 -20.74
CA LYS A 116 50.20 25.87 -20.98
C LYS A 116 49.08 25.42 -21.93
N PHE A 117 48.19 24.54 -21.50
CA PHE A 117 46.98 24.24 -22.28
C PHE A 117 45.76 24.19 -21.38
N SER A 118 45.27 25.39 -21.04
CA SER A 118 43.95 25.60 -20.47
C SER A 118 42.89 25.24 -21.52
N ARG A 119 42.13 24.18 -21.27
CA ARG A 119 40.87 23.91 -21.99
C ARG A 119 39.74 24.13 -20.97
N LYS A 120 38.92 25.15 -21.23
CA LYS A 120 37.78 25.53 -20.38
C LYS A 120 36.88 24.30 -20.09
N PRO A 121 36.42 24.11 -18.84
CA PRO A 121 35.45 23.06 -18.54
C PRO A 121 34.14 23.33 -19.27
N ARG A 122 33.51 22.27 -19.81
CA ARG A 122 32.10 22.32 -20.20
C ARG A 122 31.28 22.45 -18.92
N GLU A 123 30.44 23.48 -18.87
CA GLU A 123 29.41 23.64 -17.85
C GLU A 123 28.51 22.40 -17.88
N PRO A 124 28.25 21.76 -16.74
CA PRO A 124 27.44 20.55 -16.77
C PRO A 124 25.97 20.98 -16.80
N GLU A 125 25.33 20.60 -17.91
CA GLU A 125 23.91 20.80 -18.24
C GLU A 125 22.99 20.67 -17.02
N ASP A 126 22.00 21.55 -16.98
CA ASP A 126 20.90 21.53 -16.01
C ASP A 126 20.18 20.19 -16.09
N VAL A 127 20.06 19.51 -14.95
CA VAL A 127 19.28 18.28 -14.85
C VAL A 127 17.82 18.61 -15.13
N PRO A 128 17.14 17.90 -16.06
CA PRO A 128 15.71 18.02 -16.22
C PRO A 128 15.07 17.68 -14.87
N SER A 129 14.16 18.54 -14.40
CA SER A 129 13.27 18.22 -13.29
C SER A 129 12.69 16.82 -13.55
N MET A 130 13.07 15.83 -12.73
CA MET A 130 12.49 14.49 -12.83
C MET A 130 10.97 14.66 -12.82
N PRO A 131 10.25 14.27 -13.90
CA PRO A 131 8.82 14.41 -13.93
C PRO A 131 8.23 13.60 -12.78
N ALA A 132 7.22 14.16 -12.09
CA ALA A 132 6.46 13.43 -11.09
C ALA A 132 6.07 12.05 -11.66
N SER A 133 6.36 11.01 -10.88
CA SER A 133 6.18 9.63 -11.31
C SER A 133 4.71 9.32 -11.60
N GLU A 134 4.43 8.39 -12.51
CA GLU A 134 3.06 8.00 -12.81
C GLU A 134 2.33 7.48 -11.56
N SER A 135 3.03 6.70 -10.73
CA SER A 135 2.56 6.23 -9.42
C SER A 135 2.16 7.37 -8.47
N GLU A 136 3.00 8.41 -8.36
CA GLU A 136 2.73 9.60 -7.52
C GLU A 136 1.49 10.35 -7.99
N ARG A 137 1.36 10.55 -9.32
CA ARG A 137 0.21 11.20 -9.92
C ARG A 137 -1.07 10.38 -9.74
N ASN A 138 -0.98 9.07 -9.93
CA ASN A 138 -2.09 8.14 -9.75
C ASN A 138 -2.56 8.15 -8.29
N LEU A 139 -1.63 8.07 -7.33
CA LEU A 139 -1.94 8.10 -5.90
C LEU A 139 -2.55 9.44 -5.48
N SER A 140 -1.93 10.58 -5.85
CA SER A 140 -2.47 11.92 -5.58
C SER A 140 -3.87 12.05 -6.17
N SER A 141 -4.06 11.68 -7.44
CA SER A 141 -5.38 11.79 -8.09
C SER A 141 -6.44 10.90 -7.44
N THR A 142 -6.05 9.76 -6.88
CA THR A 142 -6.96 8.84 -6.19
C THR A 142 -7.38 9.43 -4.84
N VAL A 143 -6.43 10.00 -4.09
CA VAL A 143 -6.70 10.72 -2.83
C VAL A 143 -7.57 11.96 -3.07
N ASP A 144 -7.31 12.70 -4.13
CA ASP A 144 -8.09 13.89 -4.51
C ASP A 144 -9.53 13.51 -4.89
N LYS A 145 -9.70 12.43 -5.68
CA LYS A 145 -11.02 11.89 -6.02
C LYS A 145 -11.77 11.43 -4.78
N LEU A 146 -11.08 10.83 -3.83
CA LEU A 146 -11.68 10.35 -2.59
C LEU A 146 -12.12 11.50 -1.68
N SER A 147 -11.30 12.55 -1.59
CA SER A 147 -11.59 13.76 -0.82
C SER A 147 -12.69 14.62 -1.46
N SER A 148 -12.81 14.59 -2.78
CA SER A 148 -13.82 15.36 -3.54
C SER A 148 -15.14 14.60 -3.79
N GLN A 149 -15.14 13.27 -3.70
CA GLN A 149 -16.36 12.47 -3.76
C GLN A 149 -17.12 12.52 -2.44
N THR A 150 -17.70 13.68 -2.15
CA THR A 150 -18.91 13.74 -1.33
C THR A 150 -20.09 13.28 -2.18
N ALA A 151 -20.53 12.03 -1.97
CA ALA A 151 -21.90 11.59 -2.17
C ALA A 151 -22.57 11.76 -3.55
N THR A 152 -21.86 11.62 -4.67
CA THR A 152 -22.56 11.22 -5.91
C THR A 152 -22.69 9.71 -5.88
N ALA A 153 -23.81 9.23 -5.32
CA ALA A 153 -24.24 7.85 -5.47
C ALA A 153 -24.24 7.53 -6.97
N ALA A 154 -23.19 6.87 -7.44
CA ALA A 154 -23.24 6.22 -8.74
C ALA A 154 -24.40 5.23 -8.60
N SER A 155 -25.45 5.43 -9.38
CA SER A 155 -26.57 4.52 -9.50
C SER A 155 -26.06 3.21 -10.11
N SER A 156 -25.29 2.43 -9.35
CA SER A 156 -25.18 1.01 -9.59
C SER A 156 -26.58 0.47 -9.38
N SER A 157 -27.07 -0.28 -10.35
CA SER A 157 -28.23 -1.14 -10.16
C SER A 157 -27.89 -2.09 -8.99
N GLY A 158 -28.27 -1.69 -7.78
CA GLY A 158 -27.88 -2.33 -6.54
C GLY A 158 -28.24 -3.80 -6.53
N ALA A 159 -27.37 -4.60 -5.90
CA ALA A 159 -27.63 -6.00 -5.65
C ALA A 159 -28.77 -6.08 -4.62
N ARG A 160 -30.00 -6.22 -5.11
CA ARG A 160 -31.18 -6.38 -4.25
C ARG A 160 -31.03 -7.64 -3.42
N THR A 161 -31.17 -7.51 -2.10
CA THR A 161 -31.14 -8.64 -1.16
C THR A 161 -32.27 -9.63 -1.41
N LEU A 162 -33.46 -9.12 -1.73
CA LEU A 162 -34.69 -9.89 -1.91
C LEU A 162 -35.11 -9.99 -3.38
N ASN A 163 -35.69 -11.14 -3.73
CA ASN A 163 -36.32 -11.34 -5.02
C ASN A 163 -37.66 -10.57 -5.10
N GLU A 164 -38.18 -10.42 -6.32
CA GLU A 164 -39.41 -9.66 -6.59
C GLU A 164 -40.63 -10.21 -5.84
N GLN A 165 -40.71 -11.52 -5.64
CA GLN A 165 -41.81 -12.17 -4.93
C GLN A 165 -41.80 -11.85 -3.43
N SER A 166 -40.62 -11.92 -2.80
CA SER A 166 -40.41 -11.57 -1.39
C SER A 166 -40.62 -10.08 -1.16
N ARG A 167 -40.16 -9.21 -2.07
CA ARG A 167 -40.41 -7.76 -2.01
C ARG A 167 -41.90 -7.43 -2.04
N ASN A 168 -42.65 -8.07 -2.94
CA ASN A 168 -44.10 -7.88 -3.00
C ASN A 168 -44.82 -8.38 -1.74
N ALA A 169 -44.27 -9.38 -1.05
CA ALA A 169 -44.82 -9.88 0.22
C ALA A 169 -44.58 -8.92 1.40
N ILE A 170 -43.47 -8.16 1.39
CA ILE A 170 -43.15 -7.17 2.45
C ILE A 170 -43.64 -5.76 2.12
N LYS A 171 -44.12 -5.52 0.90
CA LYS A 171 -44.56 -4.19 0.44
C LYS A 171 -45.69 -3.63 1.31
N GLY A 172 -45.54 -2.37 1.73
CA GLY A 172 -46.48 -1.69 2.63
C GLY A 172 -46.36 -2.08 4.10
N THR A 173 -45.39 -2.94 4.47
CA THR A 173 -45.10 -3.32 5.85
C THR A 173 -43.87 -2.56 6.38
N ARG A 174 -43.61 -2.63 7.69
CA ARG A 174 -42.36 -2.08 8.27
C ARG A 174 -41.10 -2.76 7.73
N TRP A 175 -41.20 -4.00 7.24
CA TRP A 175 -40.06 -4.74 6.69
C TRP A 175 -39.59 -4.17 5.35
N GLU A 176 -40.46 -3.52 4.56
CA GLU A 176 -40.05 -2.82 3.33
C GLU A 176 -39.09 -1.68 3.63
N ALA A 177 -39.35 -0.89 4.69
CA ALA A 177 -38.46 0.19 5.08
C ALA A 177 -37.08 -0.34 5.52
N MET A 178 -37.06 -1.40 6.34
CA MET A 178 -35.82 -2.04 6.77
C MET A 178 -35.04 -2.65 5.59
N ASP A 179 -35.73 -3.33 4.66
CA ASP A 179 -35.10 -3.92 3.46
C ASP A 179 -34.47 -2.86 2.56
N ASN A 180 -35.18 -1.75 2.35
CA ASN A 180 -34.65 -0.64 1.56
C ASN A 180 -33.42 0.01 2.21
N GLU A 181 -33.39 0.13 3.54
CA GLU A 181 -32.23 0.66 4.26
C GLU A 181 -31.03 -0.30 4.20
N ILE A 182 -31.27 -1.62 4.28
CA ILE A 182 -30.24 -2.63 4.09
C ILE A 182 -29.66 -2.53 2.68
N ASP A 183 -30.51 -2.46 1.64
CA ASP A 183 -30.07 -2.30 0.25
C ASP A 183 -29.27 -1.01 0.04
N GLU A 184 -29.71 0.12 0.61
CA GLU A 184 -28.98 1.39 0.53
C GLU A 184 -27.60 1.30 1.21
N ASN A 185 -27.53 0.67 2.39
CA ASN A 185 -26.27 0.44 3.07
C ASN A 185 -25.33 -0.48 2.26
N LEU A 186 -25.85 -1.54 1.63
CA LEU A 186 -25.05 -2.45 0.80
C LEU A 186 -24.51 -1.77 -0.46
N ASP A 187 -25.30 -0.89 -1.08
CA ASP A 187 -24.86 -0.07 -2.21
C ASP A 187 -23.75 0.90 -1.79
N ALA A 188 -23.93 1.59 -0.66
CA ALA A 188 -22.89 2.45 -0.09
C ALA A 188 -21.61 1.66 0.23
N MET A 189 -21.73 0.48 0.85
CA MET A 189 -20.60 -0.41 1.14
C MET A 189 -19.89 -0.85 -0.14
N THR A 190 -20.62 -1.18 -1.21
CA THR A 190 -20.07 -1.56 -2.52
C THR A 190 -19.27 -0.41 -3.13
N ALA A 191 -19.79 0.82 -3.06
CA ALA A 191 -19.08 2.00 -3.50
C ALA A 191 -17.81 2.25 -2.67
N ASN A 192 -17.88 2.13 -1.34
CA ASN A 192 -16.73 2.27 -0.44
C ASN A 192 -15.65 1.22 -0.76
N LEU A 193 -16.04 -0.05 -0.98
CA LEU A 193 -15.13 -1.11 -1.37
C LEU A 193 -14.46 -0.85 -2.72
N ALA A 194 -15.20 -0.32 -3.70
CA ALA A 194 -14.62 0.06 -4.99
C ALA A 194 -13.57 1.18 -4.84
N ARG A 195 -13.84 2.19 -3.99
CA ARG A 195 -12.88 3.26 -3.69
C ARG A 195 -11.66 2.71 -2.95
N LEU A 196 -11.85 1.88 -1.93
CA LEU A 196 -10.78 1.20 -1.19
C LEU A 196 -9.91 0.32 -2.11
N LYS A 197 -10.51 -0.39 -3.07
CA LYS A 197 -9.77 -1.17 -4.07
C LYS A 197 -8.88 -0.28 -4.92
N ASN A 198 -9.42 0.82 -5.45
CA ASN A 198 -8.65 1.76 -6.27
C ASN A 198 -7.50 2.38 -5.46
N LEU A 199 -7.77 2.77 -4.21
CA LEU A 199 -6.76 3.28 -3.29
C LEU A 199 -5.69 2.22 -2.99
N GLY A 200 -6.08 0.99 -2.69
CA GLY A 200 -5.16 -0.12 -2.43
C GLY A 200 -4.23 -0.42 -3.61
N ASN A 201 -4.76 -0.38 -4.85
CA ASN A 201 -3.95 -0.53 -6.05
C ASN A 201 -2.94 0.62 -6.20
N ALA A 202 -3.39 1.87 -6.04
CA ALA A 202 -2.51 3.04 -6.14
C ALA A 202 -1.42 3.06 -5.04
N LEU A 203 -1.77 2.67 -3.82
CA LEU A 203 -0.82 2.48 -2.71
C LEU A 203 0.22 1.40 -3.05
N GLY A 204 -0.23 0.27 -3.62
CA GLY A 204 0.65 -0.82 -4.03
C GLY A 204 1.66 -0.40 -5.09
N GLU A 205 1.19 0.26 -6.16
CA GLU A 205 2.05 0.80 -7.22
C GLU A 205 3.07 1.80 -6.68
N GLU A 206 2.66 2.70 -5.79
CA GLU A 206 3.56 3.69 -5.17
C GLU A 206 4.63 3.02 -4.30
N VAL A 207 4.27 2.01 -3.50
CA VAL A 207 5.24 1.26 -2.68
C VAL A 207 6.25 0.52 -3.55
N GLU A 208 5.81 -0.14 -4.62
CA GLU A 208 6.71 -0.82 -5.56
C GLU A 208 7.71 0.16 -6.20
N ASP A 209 7.25 1.34 -6.59
CA ASP A 209 8.11 2.36 -7.19
C ASP A 209 9.06 3.01 -6.18
N GLN A 210 8.62 3.24 -4.93
CA GLN A 210 9.49 3.68 -3.85
C GLN A 210 10.55 2.63 -3.52
N ASN A 211 10.21 1.32 -3.53
CA ASN A 211 11.19 0.25 -3.35
C ASN A 211 12.28 0.29 -4.43
N ARG A 212 11.90 0.45 -5.70
CA ARG A 212 12.87 0.64 -6.80
C ARG A 212 13.72 1.89 -6.62
N MET A 213 13.17 2.97 -6.04
CA MET A 213 13.91 4.19 -5.74
C MET A 213 14.93 3.96 -4.63
N LEU A 214 14.55 3.25 -3.56
CA LEU A 214 15.44 2.86 -2.48
C LEU A 214 16.64 2.04 -2.98
N ASP A 215 16.41 1.07 -3.86
CA ASP A 215 17.50 0.27 -4.46
C ASP A 215 18.50 1.16 -5.22
N ARG A 216 18.01 2.12 -6.02
CA ARG A 216 18.88 3.07 -6.74
C ARG A 216 19.65 3.98 -5.79
N ILE A 217 18.97 4.51 -4.77
CA ILE A 217 19.57 5.36 -3.74
C ILE A 217 20.67 4.60 -3.02
N GLN A 218 20.44 3.34 -2.64
CA GLN A 218 21.43 2.51 -1.96
C GLN A 218 22.69 2.33 -2.82
N VAL A 219 22.54 1.95 -4.10
CA VAL A 219 23.69 1.80 -5.01
C VAL A 219 24.46 3.11 -5.19
N LYS A 220 23.75 4.24 -5.34
CA LYS A 220 24.38 5.57 -5.44
C LYS A 220 25.11 5.95 -4.16
N ALA A 221 24.50 5.69 -3.00
CA ALA A 221 25.08 5.96 -1.68
C ALA A 221 26.38 5.18 -1.46
N ASP A 222 26.38 3.87 -1.73
CA ASP A 222 27.55 3.01 -1.59
C ASP A 222 28.70 3.50 -2.50
N LYS A 223 28.40 3.82 -3.76
CA LYS A 223 29.38 4.37 -4.71
C LYS A 223 29.97 5.70 -4.23
N ASN A 224 29.11 6.59 -3.74
CA ASN A 224 29.53 7.90 -3.24
C ASN A 224 30.40 7.77 -1.99
N ASP A 225 30.02 6.94 -1.02
CA ASP A 225 30.81 6.69 0.20
C ASP A 225 32.22 6.20 -0.14
N ILE A 226 32.34 5.20 -1.02
CA ILE A 226 33.65 4.68 -1.46
C ILE A 226 34.48 5.80 -2.11
N THR A 227 33.86 6.59 -2.99
CA THR A 227 34.59 7.63 -3.74
C THR A 227 35.02 8.78 -2.85
N VAL A 228 34.17 9.22 -1.92
CA VAL A 228 34.48 10.27 -0.95
C VAL A 228 35.60 9.82 -0.01
N ARG A 229 35.55 8.60 0.53
CA ARG A 229 36.64 8.03 1.36
C ARG A 229 37.95 7.95 0.61
N HIS A 230 37.92 7.57 -0.67
CA HIS A 230 39.12 7.53 -1.50
C HIS A 230 39.74 8.93 -1.65
N GLN A 231 38.90 9.93 -1.93
CA GLN A 231 39.34 11.32 -2.10
C GLN A 231 39.84 11.94 -0.81
N ASP A 232 39.20 11.67 0.33
CA ASP A 232 39.66 12.12 1.63
C ASP A 232 41.08 11.60 1.93
N ASN A 233 41.33 10.31 1.68
CA ASN A 233 42.65 9.70 1.83
C ASN A 233 43.69 10.29 0.86
N GLN A 234 43.31 10.54 -0.40
CA GLN A 234 44.19 11.21 -1.36
C GLN A 234 44.56 12.62 -0.91
N MET A 235 43.58 13.38 -0.41
CA MET A 235 43.76 14.74 0.09
C MET A 235 44.68 14.76 1.31
N LYS A 236 44.45 13.89 2.31
CA LYS A 236 45.34 13.72 3.48
C LYS A 236 46.79 13.46 3.06
N ARG A 237 46.99 12.58 2.08
CA ARG A 237 48.33 12.27 1.56
C ARG A 237 48.99 13.47 0.86
N LEU A 238 48.23 14.28 0.11
CA LEU A 238 48.72 15.51 -0.52
C LEU A 238 49.12 16.57 0.51
N LEU A 239 48.39 16.66 1.62
CA LEU A 239 48.67 17.56 2.75
C LEU A 239 49.85 17.10 3.63
N GLY A 240 50.50 15.98 3.28
CA GLY A 240 51.66 15.48 4.02
C GLY A 240 51.31 14.75 5.31
N TYR A 241 50.03 14.41 5.56
CA TYR A 241 49.67 13.48 6.62
C TYR A 241 50.23 12.09 6.29
N LYS A 242 51.39 11.75 6.87
CA LYS A 242 51.85 10.36 7.04
C LYS A 242 51.04 9.80 8.20
N GLY A 243 50.10 8.90 7.92
CA GLY A 243 49.17 8.36 8.91
C GLY A 243 49.88 7.86 10.17
N VAL A 244 49.35 8.24 11.32
CA VAL A 244 49.30 7.31 12.46
C VAL A 244 48.46 6.13 11.96
N PRO A 245 48.93 4.88 12.07
CA PRO A 245 48.18 3.73 11.55
C PRO A 245 46.83 3.68 12.26
N ASP A 246 45.75 3.63 11.46
CA ASP A 246 44.43 3.24 11.94
C ASP A 246 44.60 1.91 12.66
N LYS A 247 44.40 1.92 13.97
CA LYS A 247 44.35 0.69 14.75
C LYS A 247 43.23 -0.13 14.13
N ALA A 248 43.59 -1.31 13.64
CA ALA A 248 42.66 -2.35 13.26
C ALA A 248 41.63 -2.49 14.37
N GLU A 249 40.40 -2.07 14.11
CA GLU A 249 39.30 -2.43 14.98
C GLU A 249 39.11 -3.93 14.88
N ASP A 250 39.15 -4.52 16.07
CA ASP A 250 39.20 -5.93 16.37
C ASP A 250 37.89 -6.61 15.92
N THR A 251 37.80 -7.01 14.64
CA THR A 251 36.76 -7.94 14.18
C THR A 251 37.16 -9.38 14.51
N ALA A 252 37.54 -9.64 15.77
CA ALA A 252 37.67 -10.96 16.36
C ALA A 252 36.44 -11.22 17.25
N GLY A 253 35.26 -11.29 16.65
CA GLY A 253 34.04 -11.30 17.47
C GLY A 253 32.74 -11.70 16.79
N LEU A 254 32.74 -12.59 15.79
CA LEU A 254 31.53 -13.37 15.51
C LEU A 254 31.85 -14.65 14.74
N GLN A 255 32.49 -15.62 15.42
CA GLN A 255 32.31 -17.01 15.02
C GLN A 255 30.89 -17.43 15.33
N ARG A 256 30.06 -17.59 14.29
CA ARG A 256 28.82 -18.36 14.39
C ARG A 256 29.20 -19.81 14.74
N LYS A 257 28.96 -20.21 16.00
CA LYS A 257 28.73 -21.61 16.33
C LYS A 257 27.47 -22.09 15.60
N LYS A 258 27.52 -23.36 15.20
CA LYS A 258 26.50 -24.16 14.52
C LYS A 258 25.09 -23.91 15.02
#